data_AF-A0A257LT62-F1
#
_entry.id   AF-A0A257LT62-F1
#
_cell.length_a   1.000
_cell.length_b   1.000
_cell.length_c   1.000
_cell.angle_alpha   90.00
_cell.angle_beta   90.00
_cell.angle_gamma   90.00
#
_symmetry.space_group_name_H-M   'P 1'
#
loop_
_entity.id
_entity.type
_entity.pdbx_description
1 polymer ?
#
loop_
_entity_poly.entity_id
_entity_poly.type
_entity_poly.pdbx_seq_one_letter_code
_entity_poly.pdbx_strand_id
1 'polypeptide(L)'
;TWDLDTTSNWILESDSSVTKYLQGDTVVFNDSATTSAVTLVGTLSPISTTFNNATLDYTLSGSAITSGNLIKDGAATANLLNDNTTTGTTTVTAGKLAFGNGGTTGSIGSGAVSVASGATLEFNRSNVVPGTVDLDYKTTAKLRNVSGAGSVVLTGGAILFSYPGTGTGFSESGSWAGFSGTLIVKGGSEFRTIRNGATAMGSGSVILGDATTSGILSQIEGNWTWTNPITLTGPSNKILNRSINAPRTLKIQGIVSGNGGLSLEDPAVSMTDINRGFILTGANTMDGTLTIATGVPVRVGGVPGNTDVAQNGAGNSGSLGTATVVNNGTLTFSRTDAHSVANAIS
;
A
#
# COMPACT_ATOMS: atom_id res chain seq x y z
N THR A 1 -28.94 13.73 1.38
CA THR A 1 -28.89 13.05 0.07
C THR A 1 -28.16 13.94 -0.91
N TRP A 2 -27.49 13.38 -1.90
CA TRP A 2 -26.93 14.11 -3.04
C TRP A 2 -27.54 13.51 -4.31
N ASP A 3 -28.36 14.28 -5.00
CA ASP A 3 -29.10 13.88 -6.20
C ASP A 3 -29.10 15.02 -7.23
N LEU A 4 -29.32 14.69 -8.50
CA LEU A 4 -29.31 15.65 -9.60
C LEU A 4 -30.64 16.39 -9.70
N ASP A 5 -30.60 17.72 -9.59
CA ASP A 5 -31.73 18.65 -9.78
C ASP A 5 -33.03 18.25 -9.05
N THR A 6 -32.91 17.57 -7.90
CA THR A 6 -34.07 17.04 -7.18
C THR A 6 -34.22 17.72 -5.83
N THR A 7 -33.30 17.49 -4.90
CA THR A 7 -33.39 17.99 -3.53
C THR A 7 -32.70 19.34 -3.38
N SER A 8 -33.42 20.35 -2.87
CA SER A 8 -32.85 21.66 -2.52
C SER A 8 -32.20 21.61 -1.13
N ASN A 9 -31.02 21.01 -1.04
CA ASN A 9 -30.29 20.82 0.21
C ASN A 9 -28.80 21.19 0.11
N TRP A 10 -28.44 21.97 -0.90
CA TRP A 10 -27.14 22.59 -1.06
C TRP A 10 -27.22 24.08 -0.77
N ILE A 11 -26.07 24.72 -0.53
CA ILE A 11 -25.97 26.16 -0.31
C ILE A 11 -24.99 26.72 -1.36
N LEU A 12 -25.38 27.77 -2.07
CA LEU A 12 -24.47 28.49 -2.96
C LEU A 12 -23.44 29.25 -2.14
N GLU A 13 -22.15 29.04 -2.40
CA GLU A 13 -21.08 29.76 -1.69
C GLU A 13 -21.11 31.27 -1.94
N SER A 14 -21.64 31.71 -3.09
CA SER A 14 -21.66 33.13 -3.48
C SER A 14 -22.60 33.99 -2.64
N ASP A 15 -23.74 33.43 -2.20
CA ASP A 15 -24.81 34.21 -1.57
C ASP A 15 -25.55 33.47 -0.44
N SER A 16 -25.11 32.26 -0.09
CA SER A 16 -25.71 31.40 0.94
C SER A 16 -27.17 31.00 0.69
N SER A 17 -27.69 31.19 -0.53
CA SER A 17 -29.02 30.74 -0.88
C SER A 17 -29.09 29.22 -0.97
N VAL A 18 -30.25 28.65 -0.60
CA VAL A 18 -30.50 27.22 -0.75
C VAL A 18 -30.67 26.89 -2.23
N THR A 19 -29.94 25.89 -2.70
CA THR A 19 -29.94 25.44 -4.09
C THR A 19 -29.98 23.92 -4.17
N LYS A 20 -30.04 23.42 -5.40
CA LYS A 20 -29.88 22.01 -5.75
C LYS A 20 -28.50 21.79 -6.37
N TYR A 21 -28.07 20.55 -6.42
CA TYR A 21 -26.90 20.16 -7.20
C TYR A 21 -27.26 20.02 -8.68
N LEU A 22 -26.39 20.54 -9.55
CA LEU A 22 -26.40 20.35 -11.00
C LEU A 22 -25.10 19.68 -11.47
N GLN A 23 -25.14 19.00 -12.61
CA GLN A 23 -23.92 18.40 -13.16
C GLN A 23 -22.89 19.48 -13.50
N GLY A 24 -21.63 19.20 -13.20
CA GLY A 24 -20.54 20.14 -13.38
C GLY A 24 -20.38 21.13 -12.23
N ASP A 25 -21.21 21.08 -11.19
CA ASP A 25 -20.95 21.89 -10.00
C ASP A 25 -19.65 21.47 -9.31
N THR A 26 -19.00 22.43 -8.66
CA THR A 26 -18.02 22.16 -7.62
C THR A 26 -18.77 22.03 -6.29
N VAL A 27 -18.61 20.90 -5.61
CA VAL A 27 -19.28 20.64 -4.34
C VAL A 27 -18.29 20.64 -3.19
N VAL A 28 -18.71 21.22 -2.06
CA VAL A 28 -17.91 21.30 -0.83
C VAL A 28 -18.72 20.74 0.34
N PHE A 29 -18.15 19.75 1.01
CA PHE A 29 -18.60 19.20 2.27
C PHE A 29 -17.76 19.80 3.39
N ASN A 30 -18.34 20.69 4.19
CA ASN A 30 -17.65 21.38 5.29
C ASN A 30 -18.35 21.16 6.64
N ASP A 31 -17.88 21.79 7.71
CA ASP A 31 -18.46 21.61 9.05
C ASP A 31 -19.81 22.33 9.28
N SER A 32 -20.35 23.04 8.29
CA SER A 32 -21.65 23.73 8.42
C SER A 32 -22.86 22.83 8.16
N ALA A 33 -22.65 21.63 7.63
CA ALA A 33 -23.73 20.71 7.36
C ALA A 33 -24.36 20.18 8.65
N THR A 34 -25.69 20.00 8.63
CA THR A 34 -26.44 19.45 9.76
C THR A 34 -26.33 17.93 9.86
N THR A 35 -25.98 17.25 8.77
CA THR A 35 -25.77 15.80 8.72
C THR A 35 -24.51 15.48 7.94
N SER A 36 -23.87 14.37 8.28
CA SER A 36 -22.63 13.93 7.64
C SER A 36 -22.74 12.57 6.93
N ALA A 37 -23.90 11.90 7.04
CA ALA A 37 -24.24 10.74 6.23
C ALA A 37 -24.93 11.19 4.93
N VAL A 38 -24.27 10.96 3.80
CA VAL A 38 -24.70 11.44 2.49
C VAL A 38 -24.96 10.25 1.56
N THR A 39 -26.23 10.04 1.20
CA THR A 39 -26.62 9.05 0.19
C THR A 39 -26.63 9.67 -1.20
N LEU A 40 -25.84 9.12 -2.12
CA LEU A 40 -25.75 9.53 -3.52
C LEU A 40 -26.78 8.77 -4.34
N VAL A 41 -27.57 9.48 -5.14
CA VAL A 41 -28.64 8.92 -5.96
C VAL A 41 -28.48 9.35 -7.41
N GLY A 42 -28.37 8.37 -8.31
CA GLY A 42 -28.17 8.61 -9.73
C GLY A 42 -26.70 8.81 -10.11
N THR A 43 -26.46 9.19 -11.37
CA THR A 43 -25.11 9.50 -11.85
C THR A 43 -24.73 10.92 -11.44
N LEU A 44 -23.62 11.09 -10.71
CA LEU A 44 -23.15 12.39 -10.24
C LEU A 44 -21.78 12.70 -10.84
N SER A 45 -21.71 13.75 -11.66
CA SER A 45 -20.53 14.18 -12.39
C SER A 45 -20.15 15.64 -12.06
N PRO A 46 -19.63 15.91 -10.85
CA PRO A 46 -19.16 17.25 -10.48
C PRO A 46 -17.86 17.60 -11.20
N ILE A 47 -17.49 18.88 -11.21
CA ILE A 47 -16.12 19.31 -11.57
C ILE A 47 -15.14 18.92 -10.45
N SER A 48 -15.55 19.08 -9.20
CA SER A 48 -14.76 18.67 -8.03
C SER A 48 -15.63 18.42 -6.82
N THR A 49 -15.18 17.47 -5.99
CA THR A 49 -15.75 17.15 -4.69
C THR A 49 -14.70 17.41 -3.62
N THR A 50 -14.93 18.43 -2.80
CA THR A 50 -14.00 18.82 -1.73
C THR A 50 -14.62 18.49 -0.38
N PHE A 51 -13.90 17.74 0.44
CA PHE A 51 -14.18 17.60 1.87
C PHE A 51 -13.28 18.58 2.59
N ASN A 52 -13.83 19.69 3.08
CA ASN A 52 -13.11 20.66 3.92
C ASN A 52 -13.71 20.62 5.34
N ASN A 53 -13.48 19.49 6.01
CA ASN A 53 -14.08 19.17 7.28
C ASN A 53 -13.01 19.03 8.36
N ALA A 54 -13.06 19.92 9.35
CA ALA A 54 -12.12 19.95 10.47
C ALA A 54 -12.55 19.03 11.61
N THR A 55 -13.86 18.87 11.84
CA THR A 55 -14.41 18.11 12.98
C THR A 55 -15.51 17.13 12.58
N LEU A 56 -16.28 17.43 11.54
CA LEU A 56 -17.41 16.61 11.12
C LEU A 56 -16.98 15.48 10.18
N ASP A 57 -16.95 14.24 10.66
CA ASP A 57 -16.66 13.08 9.80
C ASP A 57 -17.79 12.81 8.81
N TYR A 58 -17.46 12.78 7.52
CA TYR A 58 -18.41 12.47 6.44
C TYR A 58 -18.40 10.99 6.06
N THR A 59 -19.56 10.42 5.78
CA THR A 59 -19.72 9.10 5.16
C THR A 59 -20.63 9.19 3.95
N LEU A 60 -20.08 8.88 2.78
CA LEU A 60 -20.80 8.84 1.51
C LEU A 60 -21.11 7.39 1.12
N SER A 61 -22.32 7.15 0.65
CA SER A 61 -22.79 5.84 0.20
C SER A 61 -23.75 5.95 -0.97
N GLY A 62 -24.14 4.83 -1.59
CA GLY A 62 -25.05 4.82 -2.73
C GLY A 62 -24.30 4.87 -4.06
N SER A 63 -24.78 5.70 -4.98
CA SER A 63 -24.31 5.76 -6.37
C SER A 63 -22.88 6.30 -6.49
N ALA A 64 -22.24 6.01 -7.63
CA ALA A 64 -20.87 6.43 -7.91
C ALA A 64 -20.75 7.93 -8.21
N ILE A 65 -19.66 8.57 -7.74
CA ILE A 65 -19.16 9.81 -8.35
C ILE A 65 -18.38 9.40 -9.60
N THR A 66 -18.76 9.96 -10.76
CA THR A 66 -18.26 9.52 -12.06
C THR A 66 -17.26 10.47 -12.70
N SER A 67 -17.12 11.69 -12.20
CA SER A 67 -16.14 12.67 -12.69
C SER A 67 -15.62 13.58 -11.58
N GLY A 68 -14.66 14.43 -11.96
CA GLY A 68 -14.17 15.52 -11.13
C GLY A 68 -13.08 15.10 -10.15
N ASN A 69 -12.39 16.10 -9.63
CA ASN A 69 -11.32 15.88 -8.65
C ASN A 69 -11.91 15.50 -7.28
N LEU A 70 -11.27 14.60 -6.56
CA LEU A 70 -11.57 14.33 -5.15
C LEU A 70 -10.52 15.03 -4.30
N ILE A 71 -10.94 15.94 -3.41
CA ILE A 71 -10.04 16.71 -2.57
C ILE A 71 -10.44 16.48 -1.12
N LYS A 72 -9.50 16.02 -0.29
CA LYS A 72 -9.67 15.93 1.15
C LYS A 72 -8.78 16.93 1.85
N ASP A 73 -9.42 17.88 2.50
CA ASP A 73 -8.86 18.93 3.32
C ASP A 73 -9.49 18.93 4.73
N GLY A 74 -8.87 19.64 5.66
CA GLY A 74 -9.27 19.63 7.08
C GLY A 74 -8.88 18.34 7.81
N ALA A 75 -8.91 18.38 9.15
CA ALA A 75 -8.34 17.35 10.00
C ALA A 75 -9.21 16.08 10.15
N ALA A 76 -10.51 16.15 9.88
CA ALA A 76 -11.45 15.04 10.09
C ALA A 76 -11.37 14.00 8.95
N THR A 77 -12.27 13.01 8.99
CA THR A 77 -12.35 11.91 8.02
C THR A 77 -13.41 12.16 6.97
N ALA A 78 -13.14 11.76 5.73
CA ALA A 78 -14.18 11.52 4.73
C ALA A 78 -14.11 10.04 4.32
N ASN A 79 -15.23 9.33 4.45
CA ASN A 79 -15.33 7.90 4.14
C ASN A 79 -16.25 7.70 2.93
N LEU A 80 -15.69 7.22 1.81
CA LEU A 80 -16.40 6.99 0.57
C LEU A 80 -16.64 5.48 0.41
N LEU A 81 -17.88 5.06 0.66
CA LEU A 81 -18.31 3.66 0.56
C LEU A 81 -18.78 3.27 -0.84
N ASN A 82 -18.92 4.25 -1.73
CA ASN A 82 -19.41 4.08 -3.08
C ASN A 82 -18.29 3.73 -4.07
N ASP A 83 -18.65 3.01 -5.14
CA ASP A 83 -17.68 2.59 -6.15
C ASP A 83 -17.45 3.68 -7.20
N ASN A 84 -16.68 4.71 -6.83
CA ASN A 84 -16.37 5.82 -7.74
C ASN A 84 -15.57 5.38 -8.97
N THR A 85 -15.86 6.05 -10.08
CA THR A 85 -15.23 5.83 -11.40
C THR A 85 -14.55 7.08 -11.94
N THR A 86 -14.37 8.10 -11.10
CA THR A 86 -13.70 9.34 -11.50
C THR A 86 -12.29 9.10 -12.07
N THR A 87 -11.94 9.90 -13.06
CA THR A 87 -10.59 9.97 -13.65
C THR A 87 -9.84 11.23 -13.21
N GLY A 88 -10.51 12.14 -12.47
CA GLY A 88 -9.90 13.32 -11.88
C GLY A 88 -8.93 12.96 -10.77
N THR A 89 -8.07 13.91 -10.38
CA THR A 89 -7.05 13.68 -9.36
C THR A 89 -7.67 13.47 -7.99
N THR A 90 -7.08 12.58 -7.19
CA THR A 90 -7.36 12.48 -5.75
C THR A 90 -6.23 13.15 -4.97
N THR A 91 -6.56 14.23 -4.25
CA THR A 91 -5.60 14.98 -3.44
C THR A 91 -6.01 14.94 -1.97
N VAL A 92 -5.13 14.48 -1.10
CA VAL A 92 -5.34 14.46 0.35
C VAL A 92 -4.34 15.40 1.00
N THR A 93 -4.77 16.60 1.38
CA THR A 93 -3.94 17.64 2.00
C THR A 93 -3.85 17.50 3.52
N ALA A 94 -4.94 17.03 4.16
CA ALA A 94 -5.02 16.86 5.60
C ALA A 94 -6.06 15.79 5.99
N GLY A 95 -5.97 15.33 7.24
CA GLY A 95 -6.91 14.35 7.80
C GLY A 95 -6.86 13.00 7.08
N LYS A 96 -8.00 12.34 6.98
CA LYS A 96 -8.12 11.01 6.36
C LYS A 96 -9.16 10.97 5.25
N LEU A 97 -8.77 10.50 4.07
CA LEU A 97 -9.69 10.06 3.03
C LEU A 97 -9.69 8.53 3.02
N ALA A 98 -10.84 7.92 3.33
CA ALA A 98 -11.00 6.48 3.38
C ALA A 98 -11.93 6.00 2.26
N PHE A 99 -11.59 4.86 1.66
CA PHE A 99 -12.44 4.13 0.72
C PHE A 99 -12.83 2.78 1.33
N GLY A 100 -14.13 2.58 1.49
CA GLY A 100 -14.71 1.36 2.07
C GLY A 100 -14.73 1.31 3.60
N ASN A 101 -15.33 0.25 4.12
CA ASN A 101 -15.53 -0.02 5.56
C ASN A 101 -15.20 -1.47 5.96
N GLY A 102 -14.33 -2.14 5.21
CA GLY A 102 -14.00 -3.56 5.33
C GLY A 102 -14.87 -4.46 4.45
N GLY A 103 -15.92 -3.91 3.82
CA GLY A 103 -16.69 -4.58 2.77
C GLY A 103 -16.03 -4.53 1.39
N THR A 104 -16.81 -4.88 0.37
CA THR A 104 -16.36 -4.99 -1.03
C THR A 104 -16.60 -3.73 -1.86
N THR A 105 -17.07 -2.64 -1.26
CA THR A 105 -17.39 -1.37 -1.93
C THR A 105 -16.51 -0.22 -1.44
N GLY A 106 -16.38 0.82 -2.26
CA GLY A 106 -15.46 1.94 -2.05
C GLY A 106 -14.34 1.94 -3.09
N SER A 107 -14.52 2.65 -4.20
CA SER A 107 -13.49 2.76 -5.26
C SER A 107 -12.99 4.20 -5.33
N ILE A 108 -11.69 4.39 -5.51
CA ILE A 108 -11.06 5.72 -5.64
C ILE A 108 -11.22 6.33 -7.03
N GLY A 109 -11.46 5.50 -8.06
CA GLY A 109 -11.35 5.91 -9.45
C GLY A 109 -9.99 5.55 -10.05
N SER A 110 -9.54 6.27 -11.08
CA SER A 110 -8.30 5.96 -11.82
C SER A 110 -7.36 7.15 -12.03
N GLY A 111 -7.69 8.30 -11.46
CA GLY A 111 -6.86 9.50 -11.52
C GLY A 111 -5.58 9.39 -10.68
N ALA A 112 -4.68 10.35 -10.88
CA ALA A 112 -3.44 10.44 -10.11
C ALA A 112 -3.71 10.76 -8.63
N VAL A 113 -2.80 10.35 -7.74
CA VAL A 113 -2.97 10.45 -6.30
C VAL A 113 -1.82 11.23 -5.65
N SER A 114 -2.16 12.21 -4.83
CA SER A 114 -1.21 12.95 -3.99
C SER A 114 -1.65 12.93 -2.54
N VAL A 115 -0.75 12.51 -1.63
CA VAL A 115 -1.01 12.47 -0.19
C VAL A 115 0.04 13.33 0.52
N ALA A 116 -0.38 14.48 1.04
CA ALA A 116 0.50 15.41 1.73
C ALA A 116 1.02 14.84 3.06
N SER A 117 2.14 15.37 3.54
CA SER A 117 2.71 15.00 4.84
C SER A 117 1.67 15.15 5.96
N GLY A 118 1.54 14.13 6.81
CA GLY A 118 0.57 14.11 7.90
C GLY A 118 -0.86 13.71 7.49
N ALA A 119 -1.16 13.64 6.20
CA ALA A 119 -2.45 13.17 5.70
C ALA A 119 -2.45 11.64 5.49
N THR A 120 -3.64 11.04 5.46
CA THR A 120 -3.83 9.59 5.26
C THR A 120 -4.82 9.30 4.14
N LEU A 121 -4.40 8.46 3.19
CA LEU A 121 -5.28 7.77 2.27
C LEU A 121 -5.45 6.33 2.74
N GLU A 122 -6.68 5.91 3.03
CA GLU A 122 -6.98 4.57 3.54
C GLU A 122 -7.88 3.80 2.59
N PHE A 123 -7.53 2.54 2.35
CA PHE A 123 -8.40 1.56 1.71
C PHE A 123 -8.75 0.51 2.76
N ASN A 124 -9.97 0.59 3.28
CA ASN A 124 -10.52 -0.38 4.21
C ASN A 124 -11.50 -1.25 3.44
N ARG A 125 -10.99 -2.31 2.83
CA ARG A 125 -11.76 -3.15 1.90
C ARG A 125 -11.44 -4.61 2.07
N SER A 126 -12.36 -5.45 1.59
CA SER A 126 -12.16 -6.87 1.39
C SER A 126 -12.42 -7.23 -0.08
N ASN A 127 -11.76 -8.30 -0.53
CA ASN A 127 -12.01 -8.84 -1.85
C ASN A 127 -13.39 -9.50 -1.93
N VAL A 128 -14.08 -9.29 -3.07
CA VAL A 128 -15.32 -10.02 -3.39
C VAL A 128 -15.07 -11.53 -3.41
N VAL A 129 -13.95 -11.95 -3.98
CA VAL A 129 -13.49 -13.34 -4.01
C VAL A 129 -12.15 -13.43 -3.28
N PRO A 130 -12.04 -14.22 -2.20
CA PRO A 130 -10.79 -14.37 -1.47
C PRO A 130 -9.59 -14.68 -2.39
N GLY A 131 -8.48 -13.98 -2.18
CA GLY A 131 -7.24 -14.20 -2.94
C GLY A 131 -7.13 -13.48 -4.29
N THR A 132 -8.21 -12.88 -4.79
CA THR A 132 -8.21 -12.06 -6.02
C THR A 132 -7.62 -10.67 -5.78
N VAL A 133 -7.47 -9.85 -6.81
CA VAL A 133 -6.98 -8.46 -6.69
C VAL A 133 -8.18 -7.51 -6.61
N ASP A 134 -8.11 -6.52 -5.72
CA ASP A 134 -9.25 -5.65 -5.41
C ASP A 134 -9.15 -4.27 -6.10
N LEU A 135 -7.98 -3.63 -6.03
CA LEU A 135 -7.85 -2.21 -6.34
C LEU A 135 -7.03 -1.91 -7.59
N ASP A 136 -5.81 -2.42 -7.70
CA ASP A 136 -4.91 -2.08 -8.79
C ASP A 136 -4.60 -3.37 -9.53
N TYR A 137 -4.95 -3.47 -10.81
CA TYR A 137 -4.66 -4.65 -11.65
C TYR A 137 -4.43 -4.22 -13.09
N LYS A 138 -3.53 -4.91 -13.79
CA LYS A 138 -2.93 -4.55 -15.10
C LYS A 138 -3.83 -3.71 -16.03
N THR A 139 -5.05 -4.14 -16.31
CA THR A 139 -5.96 -3.50 -17.29
C THR A 139 -6.94 -2.50 -16.68
N THR A 140 -7.08 -2.45 -15.36
CA THR A 140 -8.06 -1.64 -14.63
C THR A 140 -7.44 -0.98 -13.39
N ALA A 141 -6.21 -0.48 -13.54
CA ALA A 141 -5.40 0.07 -12.46
C ALA A 141 -6.01 1.38 -11.90
N LYS A 142 -6.18 1.43 -10.58
CA LYS A 142 -6.85 2.51 -9.84
C LYS A 142 -5.91 3.35 -8.97
N LEU A 143 -4.70 2.85 -8.70
CA LEU A 143 -3.76 3.49 -7.78
C LEU A 143 -2.38 3.68 -8.43
N ARG A 144 -2.39 4.40 -9.56
CA ARG A 144 -1.19 4.80 -10.32
C ARG A 144 -0.84 6.26 -10.04
N ASN A 145 0.42 6.63 -10.33
CA ASN A 145 0.95 7.98 -10.09
C ASN A 145 0.74 8.45 -8.65
N VAL A 146 1.09 7.58 -7.69
CA VAL A 146 1.01 7.93 -6.27
C VAL A 146 2.22 8.76 -5.88
N SER A 147 1.96 9.87 -5.19
CA SER A 147 2.97 10.83 -4.78
C SER A 147 2.70 11.43 -3.41
N GLY A 148 3.70 12.13 -2.87
CA GLY A 148 3.61 12.84 -1.61
C GLY A 148 4.21 12.07 -0.42
N ALA A 149 4.17 12.68 0.75
CA ALA A 149 4.86 12.24 1.96
C ALA A 149 3.93 11.73 3.07
N GLY A 150 2.62 11.64 2.81
CA GLY A 150 1.63 11.12 3.75
C GLY A 150 1.57 9.59 3.80
N SER A 151 0.56 9.07 4.49
CA SER A 151 0.39 7.64 4.65
C SER A 151 -0.60 7.07 3.63
N VAL A 152 -0.28 5.91 3.07
CA VAL A 152 -1.23 5.05 2.34
C VAL A 152 -1.45 3.79 3.15
N VAL A 153 -2.70 3.50 3.51
CA VAL A 153 -3.07 2.40 4.42
C VAL A 153 -3.92 1.38 3.68
N LEU A 154 -3.54 0.11 3.76
CA LEU A 154 -4.37 -1.03 3.35
C LEU A 154 -4.82 -1.82 4.58
N THR A 155 -6.13 -1.99 4.72
CA THR A 155 -6.76 -2.76 5.80
C THR A 155 -8.05 -3.44 5.31
N GLY A 156 -8.63 -4.31 6.14
CA GLY A 156 -9.87 -5.04 5.82
C GLY A 156 -9.67 -6.34 5.03
N GLY A 157 -8.43 -6.75 4.79
CA GLY A 157 -8.11 -7.97 4.04
C GLY A 157 -8.01 -7.75 2.53
N ALA A 158 -7.85 -6.50 2.09
CA ALA A 158 -7.70 -6.14 0.68
C ALA A 158 -6.39 -6.67 0.09
N ILE A 159 -6.44 -7.03 -1.19
CA ILE A 159 -5.24 -7.30 -2.00
C ILE A 159 -5.08 -6.17 -3.00
N LEU A 160 -4.06 -5.33 -2.79
CA LEU A 160 -3.63 -4.34 -3.77
C LEU A 160 -2.52 -4.93 -4.64
N PHE A 161 -2.68 -4.87 -5.96
CA PHE A 161 -1.61 -5.22 -6.89
C PHE A 161 -1.09 -3.98 -7.59
N SER A 162 0.06 -3.49 -7.15
CA SER A 162 0.74 -2.37 -7.80
C SER A 162 1.34 -2.80 -9.15
N TYR A 163 0.71 -2.35 -10.25
CA TYR A 163 1.21 -2.51 -11.62
C TYR A 163 1.35 -1.13 -12.28
N PRO A 164 2.51 -0.48 -12.17
CA PRO A 164 2.63 0.90 -12.64
C PRO A 164 2.81 1.07 -14.15
N GLY A 165 3.06 0.03 -14.94
CA GLY A 165 3.32 0.18 -16.39
C GLY A 165 3.93 -1.06 -17.05
N THR A 166 4.41 -0.95 -18.29
CA THR A 166 4.90 -2.07 -19.11
C THR A 166 6.40 -2.40 -18.96
N GLY A 167 7.19 -1.61 -18.23
CA GLY A 167 8.65 -1.67 -18.29
C GLY A 167 9.33 -2.44 -17.15
N THR A 168 10.65 -2.60 -17.28
CA THR A 168 11.55 -3.31 -16.36
C THR A 168 12.46 -2.34 -15.57
N GLY A 169 12.15 -1.04 -15.57
CA GLY A 169 13.04 0.04 -15.10
C GLY A 169 12.76 0.55 -13.68
N PHE A 170 13.71 1.35 -13.14
CA PHE A 170 13.63 2.01 -11.82
C PHE A 170 12.93 3.38 -11.84
N SER A 171 12.41 3.82 -12.99
CA SER A 171 11.61 5.05 -13.12
C SER A 171 10.66 4.90 -14.31
N GLU A 172 9.36 4.97 -14.05
CA GLU A 172 8.31 4.80 -15.07
C GLU A 172 7.13 5.74 -14.79
N SER A 173 6.48 6.19 -15.87
CA SER A 173 5.17 6.86 -15.80
C SER A 173 4.15 5.93 -15.16
N GLY A 174 3.27 6.44 -14.30
CA GLY A 174 2.30 5.59 -13.59
C GLY A 174 2.82 5.02 -12.26
N SER A 175 4.13 5.17 -11.96
CA SER A 175 4.75 4.57 -10.77
C SER A 175 4.52 5.35 -9.49
N TRP A 176 4.96 4.74 -8.39
CA TRP A 176 4.98 5.34 -7.05
C TRP A 176 6.30 6.08 -6.79
N ALA A 177 7.11 6.37 -7.80
CA ALA A 177 8.42 7.00 -7.62
C ALA A 177 8.35 8.39 -6.95
N GLY A 178 7.21 9.09 -7.03
CA GLY A 178 6.97 10.35 -6.32
C GLY A 178 6.45 10.19 -4.89
N PHE A 179 6.18 8.96 -4.45
CA PHE A 179 5.73 8.67 -3.09
C PHE A 179 6.93 8.54 -2.17
N SER A 180 6.97 9.35 -1.13
CA SER A 180 8.03 9.40 -0.12
C SER A 180 7.52 9.15 1.30
N GLY A 181 6.21 8.92 1.43
CA GLY A 181 5.56 8.67 2.71
C GLY A 181 5.54 7.20 3.11
N THR A 182 4.60 6.84 3.97
CA THR A 182 4.57 5.51 4.59
C THR A 182 3.49 4.64 3.95
N LEU A 183 3.85 3.47 3.45
CA LEU A 183 2.90 2.42 3.09
C LEU A 183 2.64 1.55 4.33
N ILE A 184 1.40 1.50 4.80
CA ILE A 184 0.99 0.69 5.95
C ILE A 184 0.10 -0.44 5.45
N VAL A 185 0.53 -1.69 5.62
CA VAL A 185 -0.24 -2.88 5.24
C VAL A 185 -0.63 -3.63 6.50
N LYS A 186 -1.92 -3.75 6.77
CA LYS A 186 -2.43 -4.36 8.02
C LYS A 186 -3.80 -5.01 7.81
N GLY A 187 -4.42 -5.50 8.88
CA GLY A 187 -5.76 -6.10 8.79
C GLY A 187 -5.83 -7.34 7.90
N GLY A 188 -4.73 -8.09 7.75
CA GLY A 188 -4.64 -9.23 6.84
C GLY A 188 -4.53 -8.85 5.36
N SER A 189 -4.34 -7.56 5.06
CA SER A 189 -4.20 -7.08 3.68
C SER A 189 -2.86 -7.45 3.08
N GLU A 190 -2.80 -7.44 1.76
CA GLU A 190 -1.62 -7.77 0.99
C GLU A 190 -1.30 -6.70 -0.05
N PHE A 191 -0.05 -6.22 -0.03
CA PHE A 191 0.51 -5.40 -1.10
C PHE A 191 1.37 -6.25 -2.02
N ARG A 192 0.96 -6.36 -3.28
CA ARG A 192 1.62 -7.13 -4.33
C ARG A 192 2.32 -6.20 -5.30
N THR A 193 3.60 -6.44 -5.61
CA THR A 193 4.37 -5.61 -6.56
C THR A 193 5.18 -6.46 -7.54
N ILE A 194 5.48 -5.86 -8.70
CA ILE A 194 6.27 -6.47 -9.78
C ILE A 194 7.46 -5.58 -10.18
N ARG A 195 7.97 -4.75 -9.26
CA ARG A 195 8.98 -3.73 -9.57
C ARG A 195 10.07 -3.64 -8.53
N ASN A 196 11.11 -2.88 -8.88
CA ASN A 196 12.26 -2.55 -8.03
C ASN A 196 12.10 -1.21 -7.32
N GLY A 197 12.70 -1.11 -6.13
CA GLY A 197 12.98 0.14 -5.43
C GLY A 197 11.81 1.12 -5.41
N ALA A 198 12.10 2.39 -5.72
CA ALA A 198 11.12 3.47 -5.63
C ALA A 198 9.90 3.32 -6.57
N THR A 199 10.01 2.58 -7.67
CA THR A 199 8.84 2.33 -8.53
C THR A 199 7.84 1.35 -7.93
N ALA A 200 8.28 0.50 -7.00
CA ALA A 200 7.44 -0.51 -6.36
C ALA A 200 6.56 0.09 -5.27
N MET A 201 7.16 0.86 -4.36
CA MET A 201 6.53 1.34 -3.12
C MET A 201 6.94 2.78 -2.75
N GLY A 202 7.55 3.52 -3.68
CA GLY A 202 8.11 4.84 -3.38
C GLY A 202 9.46 4.80 -2.65
N SER A 203 9.95 5.95 -2.23
CA SER A 203 11.22 6.10 -1.51
C SER A 203 11.06 6.13 0.02
N GLY A 204 9.83 6.10 0.52
CA GLY A 204 9.54 6.14 1.95
C GLY A 204 9.65 4.78 2.63
N SER A 205 8.93 4.61 3.74
CA SER A 205 8.97 3.39 4.55
C SER A 205 7.74 2.51 4.38
N VAL A 206 7.86 1.26 4.82
CA VAL A 206 6.75 0.31 4.90
C VAL A 206 6.54 -0.12 6.34
N ILE A 207 5.29 -0.18 6.80
CA ILE A 207 4.90 -0.77 8.09
C ILE A 207 4.02 -1.98 7.82
N LEU A 208 4.35 -3.11 8.45
CA LEU A 208 3.54 -4.32 8.40
C LEU A 208 2.86 -4.55 9.74
N GLY A 209 1.53 -4.57 9.67
CA GLY A 209 0.63 -4.79 10.80
C GLY A 209 0.46 -3.60 11.72
N ASP A 210 -0.25 -3.87 12.80
CA ASP A 210 -0.41 -3.01 13.98
C ASP A 210 -0.42 -3.92 15.22
N ALA A 211 -0.80 -3.39 16.39
CA ALA A 211 -0.77 -4.17 17.63
C ALA A 211 -1.62 -5.46 17.60
N THR A 212 -2.64 -5.53 16.72
CA THR A 212 -3.61 -6.64 16.70
C THR A 212 -3.65 -7.40 15.38
N THR A 213 -3.20 -6.79 14.29
CA THR A 213 -3.29 -7.34 12.94
C THR A 213 -1.94 -7.34 12.24
N SER A 214 -1.81 -8.15 11.18
CA SER A 214 -0.57 -8.27 10.41
C SER A 214 -0.77 -7.85 8.95
N GLY A 215 0.33 -7.56 8.27
CA GLY A 215 0.38 -7.25 6.85
C GLY A 215 1.18 -8.26 6.02
N ILE A 216 0.94 -8.26 4.71
CA ILE A 216 1.64 -9.12 3.76
C ILE A 216 2.25 -8.25 2.64
N LEU A 217 3.53 -8.44 2.35
CA LEU A 217 4.15 -7.95 1.11
C LEU A 217 4.47 -9.10 0.19
N SER A 218 4.30 -8.92 -1.11
CA SER A 218 4.58 -9.98 -2.08
C SER A 218 5.21 -9.47 -3.36
N GLN A 219 6.23 -10.19 -3.84
CA GLN A 219 6.65 -10.07 -5.24
C GLN A 219 5.83 -11.01 -6.13
N ILE A 220 5.42 -10.57 -7.32
CA ILE A 220 4.56 -11.37 -8.21
C ILE A 220 5.23 -11.82 -9.50
N GLU A 221 6.20 -11.08 -10.03
CA GLU A 221 6.81 -11.39 -11.32
C GLU A 221 8.19 -10.79 -11.37
N GLY A 222 9.26 -11.59 -11.47
CA GLY A 222 10.64 -11.08 -11.66
C GLY A 222 11.58 -11.35 -10.48
N ASN A 223 12.80 -10.83 -10.60
CA ASN A 223 13.80 -10.86 -9.55
C ASN A 223 14.06 -9.43 -9.12
N TRP A 224 13.78 -9.08 -7.87
CA TRP A 224 13.70 -7.68 -7.47
C TRP A 224 14.59 -7.30 -6.29
N THR A 225 14.82 -6.00 -6.15
CA THR A 225 15.42 -5.36 -4.99
C THR A 225 14.44 -4.35 -4.40
N TRP A 226 14.08 -4.52 -3.13
CA TRP A 226 13.31 -3.55 -2.35
C TRP A 226 14.24 -2.78 -1.42
N THR A 227 14.17 -1.44 -1.52
CA THR A 227 15.06 -0.52 -0.81
C THR A 227 14.39 0.17 0.37
N ASN A 228 13.06 0.10 0.47
CA ASN A 228 12.28 0.71 1.54
C ASN A 228 12.60 0.07 2.90
N PRO A 229 12.87 0.85 3.96
CA PRO A 229 12.85 0.33 5.31
C PRO A 229 11.49 -0.33 5.62
N ILE A 230 11.52 -1.47 6.30
CA ILE A 230 10.32 -2.22 6.69
C ILE A 230 10.28 -2.33 8.22
N THR A 231 9.23 -1.80 8.82
CA THR A 231 8.96 -1.91 10.25
C THR A 231 7.91 -2.98 10.50
N LEU A 232 8.25 -3.97 11.33
CA LEU A 232 7.38 -5.07 11.74
C LEU A 232 6.66 -4.69 13.04
N THR A 233 5.35 -4.48 12.96
CA THR A 233 4.50 -4.15 14.12
C THR A 233 3.51 -5.28 14.41
N GLY A 234 2.99 -5.92 13.37
CA GLY A 234 2.04 -7.03 13.51
C GLY A 234 2.61 -8.28 14.16
N PRO A 235 1.78 -9.12 14.80
CA PRO A 235 2.25 -10.35 15.45
C PRO A 235 2.70 -11.44 14.45
N SER A 236 2.31 -11.39 13.18
CA SER A 236 2.52 -12.47 12.19
C SER A 236 2.57 -11.92 10.75
N ASN A 237 3.46 -10.97 10.50
CA ASN A 237 3.66 -10.39 9.17
C ASN A 237 4.30 -11.39 8.21
N LYS A 238 4.10 -11.16 6.91
CA LYS A 238 4.65 -12.04 5.88
C LYS A 238 5.30 -11.25 4.75
N ILE A 239 6.40 -11.79 4.23
CA ILE A 239 6.91 -11.44 2.92
C ILE A 239 6.88 -12.70 2.06
N LEU A 240 6.15 -12.63 0.94
CA LEU A 240 5.88 -13.78 0.07
C LEU A 240 6.58 -13.64 -1.28
N ASN A 241 6.98 -14.77 -1.83
CA ASN A 241 7.17 -14.92 -3.26
C ASN A 241 5.95 -15.55 -3.90
N ARG A 242 5.31 -14.80 -4.82
CA ARG A 242 4.25 -15.33 -5.69
C ARG A 242 4.71 -15.43 -7.15
N SER A 243 5.98 -15.13 -7.43
CA SER A 243 6.51 -15.21 -8.77
C SER A 243 6.77 -16.65 -9.20
N ILE A 244 6.41 -17.00 -10.43
CA ILE A 244 6.48 -18.36 -10.98
C ILE A 244 7.50 -18.45 -12.14
N ASN A 245 7.77 -19.65 -12.66
CA ASN A 245 8.46 -19.93 -13.94
C ASN A 245 9.97 -19.62 -14.06
N ALA A 246 10.70 -19.43 -12.97
CA ALA A 246 12.18 -19.41 -12.95
C ALA A 246 12.66 -19.52 -11.50
N PRO A 247 13.94 -19.84 -11.24
CA PRO A 247 14.53 -19.54 -9.95
C PRO A 247 14.30 -18.05 -9.62
N ARG A 248 13.68 -17.75 -8.48
CA ARG A 248 13.32 -16.38 -8.08
C ARG A 248 14.20 -15.85 -6.96
N THR A 249 14.35 -14.53 -6.95
CA THR A 249 15.08 -13.80 -5.92
C THR A 249 14.33 -12.56 -5.52
N LEU A 250 14.32 -12.27 -4.21
CA LEU A 250 13.95 -10.98 -3.66
C LEU A 250 15.05 -10.48 -2.74
N LYS A 251 15.79 -9.45 -3.17
CA LYS A 251 16.72 -8.73 -2.31
C LYS A 251 15.96 -7.73 -1.46
N ILE A 252 16.04 -7.88 -0.15
CA ILE A 252 15.56 -6.92 0.84
C ILE A 252 16.77 -6.13 1.30
N GLN A 253 16.90 -4.93 0.76
CA GLN A 253 18.00 -4.00 1.04
C GLN A 253 17.62 -2.96 2.08
N GLY A 254 16.35 -2.54 2.11
CA GLY A 254 15.86 -1.71 3.20
C GLY A 254 16.02 -2.42 4.54
N ILE A 255 16.28 -1.64 5.59
CA ILE A 255 16.43 -2.15 6.96
C ILE A 255 15.08 -2.73 7.40
N VAL A 256 15.08 -4.00 7.79
CA VAL A 256 13.96 -4.64 8.50
C VAL A 256 14.15 -4.45 10.00
N SER A 257 13.14 -3.91 10.67
CA SER A 257 13.19 -3.51 12.08
C SER A 257 11.89 -3.83 12.83
N GLY A 258 11.90 -3.74 14.15
CA GLY A 258 10.71 -3.93 14.99
C GLY A 258 10.53 -5.35 15.54
N ASN A 259 9.60 -5.46 16.49
CA ASN A 259 9.39 -6.64 17.33
C ASN A 259 8.26 -7.55 16.83
N GLY A 260 7.54 -7.14 15.79
CA GLY A 260 6.52 -7.96 15.15
C GLY A 260 7.11 -9.24 14.55
N GLY A 261 6.30 -10.29 14.49
CA GLY A 261 6.69 -11.53 13.82
C GLY A 261 6.82 -11.33 12.31
N LEU A 262 7.78 -12.03 11.69
CA LEU A 262 7.97 -12.06 10.24
C LEU A 262 8.15 -13.51 9.76
N SER A 263 7.36 -13.89 8.76
CA SER A 263 7.52 -15.13 8.00
C SER A 263 7.99 -14.82 6.57
N LEU A 264 9.05 -15.50 6.13
CA LEU A 264 9.47 -15.52 4.73
C LEU A 264 8.95 -16.79 4.07
N GLU A 265 8.08 -16.64 3.07
CA GLU A 265 7.37 -17.78 2.46
C GLU A 265 7.47 -17.75 0.92
N ASP A 266 7.61 -18.93 0.32
CA ASP A 266 7.56 -19.11 -1.12
C ASP A 266 6.45 -20.08 -1.53
N PRO A 267 5.17 -19.66 -1.45
CA PRO A 267 4.05 -20.49 -1.91
C PRO A 267 4.12 -20.82 -3.40
N ALA A 268 4.90 -20.07 -4.20
CA ALA A 268 5.10 -20.37 -5.63
C ALA A 268 6.13 -21.47 -5.88
N VAL A 269 6.88 -21.91 -4.86
CA VAL A 269 7.91 -22.97 -4.92
C VAL A 269 8.89 -22.73 -6.07
N SER A 270 9.30 -21.48 -6.25
CA SER A 270 10.13 -21.04 -7.36
C SER A 270 11.47 -20.46 -6.93
N MET A 271 11.70 -20.26 -5.63
CA MET A 271 13.01 -19.98 -5.04
C MET A 271 13.77 -21.30 -4.86
N THR A 272 14.13 -21.96 -5.96
CA THR A 272 14.73 -23.31 -5.95
C THR A 272 16.25 -23.34 -5.81
N ASP A 273 16.91 -22.18 -5.88
CA ASP A 273 18.36 -22.07 -5.75
C ASP A 273 18.72 -21.61 -4.33
N ILE A 274 19.49 -22.44 -3.61
CA ILE A 274 19.94 -22.24 -2.24
C ILE A 274 20.81 -20.99 -2.06
N ASN A 275 21.51 -20.58 -3.12
CA ASN A 275 22.29 -19.36 -3.12
C ASN A 275 21.43 -18.13 -3.41
N ARG A 276 20.16 -18.32 -3.75
CA ARG A 276 19.18 -17.28 -4.08
C ARG A 276 18.01 -17.30 -3.08
N GLY A 277 16.82 -16.88 -3.52
CA GLY A 277 15.65 -16.73 -2.66
C GLY A 277 15.52 -15.35 -2.06
N PHE A 278 15.20 -15.27 -0.77
CA PHE A 278 15.21 -14.01 -0.05
C PHE A 278 16.64 -13.65 0.34
N ILE A 279 17.09 -12.45 -0.03
CA ILE A 279 18.46 -11.99 0.26
C ILE A 279 18.38 -10.76 1.15
N LEU A 280 18.81 -10.91 2.39
CA LEU A 280 18.88 -9.84 3.38
C LEU A 280 20.22 -9.13 3.26
N THR A 281 20.18 -7.90 2.75
CA THR A 281 21.37 -7.01 2.64
C THR A 281 21.27 -5.77 3.51
N GLY A 282 20.09 -5.47 4.06
CA GLY A 282 19.92 -4.41 5.06
C GLY A 282 20.63 -4.73 6.38
N ALA A 283 21.14 -3.70 7.06
CA ALA A 283 21.59 -3.80 8.44
C ALA A 283 20.36 -3.88 9.38
N ASN A 284 19.67 -5.02 9.33
CA ASN A 284 18.42 -5.27 10.01
C ASN A 284 18.58 -5.20 11.54
N THR A 285 17.54 -4.70 12.19
CA THR A 285 17.43 -4.49 13.65
C THR A 285 16.16 -5.12 14.23
N MET A 286 15.50 -5.99 13.47
CA MET A 286 14.36 -6.79 13.96
C MET A 286 14.75 -7.59 15.20
N ASP A 287 13.85 -7.61 16.18
CA ASP A 287 14.03 -8.22 17.50
C ASP A 287 12.89 -9.17 17.90
N GLY A 288 11.91 -9.37 16.99
CA GLY A 288 10.86 -10.37 17.10
C GLY A 288 11.29 -11.77 16.64
N THR A 289 10.31 -12.56 16.18
CA THR A 289 10.57 -13.89 15.58
C THR A 289 10.66 -13.80 14.07
N LEU A 290 11.76 -14.28 13.50
CA LEU A 290 11.88 -14.58 12.07
C LEU A 290 11.61 -16.07 11.85
N THR A 291 10.58 -16.38 11.07
CA THR A 291 10.29 -17.73 10.60
C THR A 291 10.70 -17.85 9.14
N ILE A 292 11.55 -18.84 8.85
CA ILE A 292 11.88 -19.25 7.48
C ILE A 292 11.02 -20.49 7.19
N ALA A 293 10.07 -20.38 6.26
CA ALA A 293 9.17 -21.48 5.95
C ALA A 293 9.89 -22.64 5.24
N THR A 294 9.28 -23.83 5.29
CA THR A 294 9.82 -25.04 4.65
C THR A 294 10.09 -24.84 3.17
N GLY A 295 11.27 -25.27 2.72
CA GLY A 295 11.68 -25.16 1.32
C GLY A 295 12.07 -23.74 0.87
N VAL A 296 12.09 -22.76 1.78
CA VAL A 296 12.46 -21.37 1.46
C VAL A 296 13.95 -21.14 1.69
N PRO A 297 14.73 -20.75 0.66
CA PRO A 297 16.10 -20.30 0.85
C PRO A 297 16.14 -18.81 1.24
N VAL A 298 16.88 -18.53 2.30
CA VAL A 298 17.17 -17.20 2.82
C VAL A 298 18.67 -17.06 2.95
N ARG A 299 19.19 -15.94 2.45
CA ARG A 299 20.60 -15.60 2.53
C ARG A 299 20.80 -14.29 3.26
N VAL A 300 21.69 -14.29 4.26
CA VAL A 300 22.21 -13.08 4.90
C VAL A 300 23.56 -12.78 4.28
N GLY A 301 23.73 -11.58 3.74
CA GLY A 301 24.93 -11.26 2.97
C GLY A 301 24.66 -11.05 1.49
N GLY A 302 25.33 -10.07 0.93
CA GLY A 302 25.25 -9.73 -0.48
C GLY A 302 25.85 -8.37 -0.79
N VAL A 303 25.98 -8.05 -2.07
CA VAL A 303 26.38 -6.71 -2.53
C VAL A 303 25.16 -5.79 -2.56
N PRO A 304 25.17 -4.65 -1.84
CA PRO A 304 24.14 -3.63 -1.92
C PRO A 304 23.91 -3.12 -3.35
N GLY A 305 22.66 -2.73 -3.63
CA GLY A 305 22.25 -2.11 -4.88
C GLY A 305 21.86 -3.14 -5.92
N ASN A 306 21.77 -2.67 -7.16
CA ASN A 306 21.37 -3.48 -8.31
C ASN A 306 22.58 -4.10 -9.04
N THR A 307 23.78 -4.01 -8.47
CA THR A 307 25.07 -4.37 -9.08
C THR A 307 25.37 -5.87 -9.10
N ASP A 308 24.48 -6.70 -8.57
CA ASP A 308 24.59 -8.15 -8.65
C ASP A 308 23.58 -8.70 -9.64
N VAL A 309 23.98 -8.72 -10.91
CA VAL A 309 23.15 -9.16 -12.05
C VAL A 309 22.69 -10.62 -11.89
N ALA A 310 23.42 -11.42 -11.10
CA ALA A 310 23.09 -12.81 -10.75
C ALA A 310 22.59 -12.99 -9.31
N GLN A 311 22.67 -11.95 -8.48
CA GLN A 311 22.32 -11.95 -7.06
C GLN A 311 23.09 -12.98 -6.22
N ASN A 312 24.33 -13.33 -6.57
CA ASN A 312 25.13 -14.41 -5.98
C ASN A 312 26.41 -13.98 -5.25
N GLY A 313 26.80 -12.70 -5.30
CA GLY A 313 28.03 -12.19 -4.69
C GLY A 313 27.95 -12.09 -3.17
N ALA A 314 29.00 -12.51 -2.47
CA ALA A 314 29.17 -12.26 -1.04
C ALA A 314 29.47 -10.78 -0.76
N GLY A 315 29.10 -10.30 0.43
CA GLY A 315 29.43 -8.94 0.86
C GLY A 315 29.34 -8.78 2.38
N ASN A 316 29.78 -7.62 2.87
CA ASN A 316 29.76 -7.28 4.30
C ASN A 316 28.45 -6.61 4.78
N SER A 317 27.42 -6.58 3.92
CA SER A 317 26.10 -6.02 4.23
C SER A 317 25.07 -7.10 4.55
N GLY A 318 24.09 -6.83 5.40
CA GLY A 318 23.11 -7.81 5.86
C GLY A 318 23.32 -8.24 7.32
N SER A 319 22.23 -8.33 8.07
CA SER A 319 22.18 -8.92 9.41
C SER A 319 20.79 -9.52 9.67
N LEU A 320 20.64 -10.25 10.77
CA LEU A 320 19.35 -10.73 11.27
C LEU A 320 18.82 -9.89 12.45
N GLY A 321 19.54 -8.82 12.83
CA GLY A 321 19.27 -8.09 14.06
C GLY A 321 19.46 -8.98 15.29
N THR A 322 18.52 -8.86 16.23
CA THR A 322 18.41 -9.71 17.42
C THR A 322 17.14 -10.56 17.35
N ALA A 323 16.69 -10.94 16.17
CA ALA A 323 15.52 -11.80 16.05
C ALA A 323 15.82 -13.22 16.53
N THR A 324 14.82 -13.87 17.14
CA THR A 324 14.85 -15.34 17.29
C THR A 324 14.53 -15.95 15.93
N VAL A 325 15.34 -16.90 15.46
CA VAL A 325 15.17 -17.50 14.13
C VAL A 325 14.62 -18.91 14.25
N VAL A 326 13.45 -19.12 13.66
CA VAL A 326 12.85 -20.44 13.45
C VAL A 326 13.13 -20.86 12.01
N ASN A 327 14.13 -21.72 11.79
CA ASN A 327 14.57 -22.07 10.45
C ASN A 327 14.02 -23.45 10.01
N ASN A 328 12.84 -23.46 9.38
CA ASN A 328 12.28 -24.67 8.76
C ASN A 328 12.72 -24.87 7.30
N GLY A 329 13.41 -23.88 6.72
CA GLY A 329 13.86 -23.87 5.33
C GLY A 329 15.38 -23.96 5.25
N THR A 330 16.00 -23.01 4.57
CA THR A 330 17.46 -22.93 4.49
C THR A 330 17.93 -21.52 4.77
N LEU A 331 18.88 -21.39 5.70
CA LEU A 331 19.55 -20.15 6.03
C LEU A 331 21.03 -20.24 5.66
N THR A 332 21.49 -19.36 4.77
CA THR A 332 22.90 -19.27 4.38
C THR A 332 23.48 -17.90 4.73
N PHE A 333 24.79 -17.86 4.99
CA PHE A 333 25.54 -16.63 5.21
C PHE A 333 26.58 -16.49 4.09
N SER A 334 26.45 -15.45 3.27
CA SER A 334 27.39 -15.13 2.19
C SER A 334 28.10 -13.82 2.52
N ARG A 335 29.09 -13.95 3.42
CA ARG A 335 29.77 -12.85 4.11
C ARG A 335 31.25 -12.79 3.72
N THR A 336 31.79 -11.59 3.57
CA THR A 336 33.23 -11.36 3.33
C THR A 336 33.99 -11.01 4.61
N ASP A 337 33.29 -10.94 5.74
CA ASP A 337 33.76 -10.54 7.05
C ASP A 337 33.26 -11.53 8.12
N ALA A 338 33.79 -11.40 9.34
CA ALA A 338 33.27 -12.13 10.48
C ALA A 338 31.84 -11.64 10.80
N HIS A 339 30.93 -12.58 11.00
CA HIS A 339 29.53 -12.28 11.32
C HIS A 339 29.09 -13.09 12.54
N SER A 340 28.36 -12.46 13.45
CA SER A 340 27.82 -13.08 14.65
C SER A 340 26.31 -12.95 14.65
N VAL A 341 25.62 -14.04 15.01
CA VAL A 341 24.18 -14.06 15.24
C VAL A 341 23.98 -14.16 16.75
N ALA A 342 23.37 -13.13 17.33
CA ALA A 342 23.28 -13.00 18.79
C ALA A 342 22.26 -13.98 19.42
N ASN A 343 21.20 -14.30 18.68
CA ASN A 343 20.08 -15.11 19.17
C ASN A 343 20.06 -16.51 18.53
N ALA A 344 19.27 -17.39 19.14
CA ALA A 344 19.16 -18.78 18.73
C ALA A 344 18.59 -18.92 17.29
N ILE A 345 19.13 -19.90 16.58
CA ILE A 345 18.59 -20.45 15.34
C ILE A 345 18.14 -21.87 15.67
N SER A 346 16.83 -22.15 15.62
CA SER A 346 16.25 -23.49 15.81
C SER A 346 16.11 -24.22 14.49
#